data_AF-A0A846ZJE0-F1
#
_entry.id   AF-A0A846ZJE0-F1
#
_cell.length_a   1.000
_cell.length_b   1.000
_cell.length_c   1.000
_cell.angle_alpha   90.00
_cell.angle_beta   90.00
_cell.angle_gamma   90.00
#
_symmetry.space_group_name_H-M   'P 1'
#
loop_
_entity.id
_entity.type
_entity.pdbx_description
1 polymer ?
#
loop_
_entity_poly.entity_id
_entity_poly.type
_entity_poly.pdbx_seq_one_letter_code
_entity_poly.pdbx_strand_id
1 'polypeptide(L)'
;MPNVTKEQLQAGRRNLRAADHGVVSPKYSGIRARRGMVQSAAEYYDHMLETRRAITRLDSKPVGSRMLSELNSRTSTVSPPTDRHNAYTPNTSVDIYAHDRRGHHHAPRTTMFGGADLQAAEARMAYRYKGVSGPGQASEVKFDAFATNDRGDAFVGPQRRAIGLGHELVHAWRASHGMAVSPPEVSMDRHEPLLHPTNEHGQSAKDILDMGMRLKEEFETVGLEPTPRMRHRFQPTENLLRHEHGLTARRHYSGYRPGSMDGDLDVADRFTDTRSMKQKYWDSPTPLSPMRRIIKNLTD
;
A
#
# COMPACT_ATOMS: atom_id res chain seq x y z
N MET A 1 37.77 -28.01 14.09
CA MET A 1 36.83 -27.02 14.67
C MET A 1 35.91 -27.77 15.62
N PRO A 2 35.58 -27.24 16.81
CA PRO A 2 34.69 -27.94 17.74
C PRO A 2 33.27 -27.98 17.15
N ASN A 3 32.66 -29.17 17.17
CA ASN A 3 31.31 -29.40 16.67
C ASN A 3 30.31 -28.79 17.67
N VAL A 4 29.56 -27.78 17.23
CA VAL A 4 28.50 -27.15 18.02
C VAL A 4 27.35 -28.15 18.18
N THR A 5 26.93 -28.43 19.41
CA THR A 5 25.84 -29.37 19.68
C THR A 5 24.47 -28.75 19.42
N LYS A 6 23.45 -29.60 19.27
CA LYS A 6 22.06 -29.17 19.00
C LYS A 6 21.51 -28.32 20.16
N GLU A 7 21.90 -28.65 21.39
CA GLU A 7 21.57 -27.95 22.63
C GLU A 7 22.25 -26.58 22.68
N GLN A 8 23.52 -26.49 22.23
CA GLN A 8 24.24 -25.23 22.14
C GLN A 8 23.65 -24.29 21.09
N LEU A 9 23.17 -24.82 19.95
CA LEU A 9 22.43 -24.05 18.96
C LEU A 9 21.08 -23.56 19.50
N GLN A 10 20.37 -24.39 20.26
CA GLN A 10 19.11 -24.00 20.90
C GLN A 10 19.30 -22.96 22.01
N ALA A 11 20.32 -23.11 22.85
CA ALA A 11 20.68 -22.14 23.88
C ALA A 11 21.14 -20.81 23.26
N GLY A 12 21.97 -20.87 22.21
CA GLY A 12 22.36 -19.71 21.42
C GLY A 12 21.15 -18.97 20.83
N ARG A 13 20.18 -19.70 20.27
CA ARG A 13 18.91 -19.13 19.78
C ARG A 13 18.10 -18.42 20.85
N ARG A 14 18.10 -18.92 22.10
CA ARG A 14 17.40 -18.30 23.23
C ARG A 14 18.13 -17.07 23.78
N ASN A 15 19.46 -17.02 23.62
CA ASN A 15 20.33 -15.97 24.15
C ASN A 15 20.64 -14.83 23.15
N LEU A 16 20.25 -14.97 21.87
CA LEU A 16 20.28 -13.87 20.93
C LEU A 16 19.23 -12.83 21.37
N ARG A 17 19.67 -11.59 21.64
CA ARG A 17 18.76 -10.47 21.84
C ARG A 17 17.77 -10.43 20.67
N ALA A 18 16.50 -10.21 20.97
CA ALA A 18 15.48 -10.07 19.94
C ALA A 18 15.90 -8.92 19.00
N ALA A 19 16.37 -9.27 17.80
CA ALA A 19 16.41 -8.30 16.73
C ALA A 19 14.95 -8.18 16.27
N ASP A 20 14.30 -7.06 16.60
CA ASP A 20 12.94 -6.77 16.16
C ASP A 20 12.85 -6.54 14.65
N HIS A 21 13.99 -6.68 13.94
CA HIS A 21 14.08 -6.54 12.50
C HIS A 21 15.20 -7.37 11.86
N GLY A 22 15.08 -7.53 10.55
CA GLY A 22 15.95 -8.37 9.73
C GLY A 22 16.23 -7.68 8.40
N VAL A 23 17.50 -7.68 7.99
CA VAL A 23 17.92 -7.18 6.68
C VAL A 23 17.42 -8.16 5.62
N VAL A 24 16.57 -7.71 4.69
CA VAL A 24 16.05 -8.58 3.61
C VAL A 24 16.93 -8.57 2.36
N SER A 25 17.78 -7.56 2.21
CA SER A 25 18.85 -7.50 1.23
C SER A 25 19.92 -6.50 1.69
N PRO A 26 21.23 -6.81 1.57
CA PRO A 26 22.28 -5.84 1.89
C PRO A 26 22.26 -4.61 0.98
N LYS A 27 21.68 -4.71 -0.23
CA LYS A 27 21.52 -3.60 -1.19
C LYS A 27 20.44 -2.60 -0.76
N TYR A 28 19.45 -3.05 0.04
CA TYR A 28 18.24 -2.30 0.37
C TYR A 28 18.08 -2.15 1.88
N SER A 29 18.98 -1.38 2.50
CA SER A 29 19.03 -1.21 3.96
C SER A 29 17.79 -0.54 4.58
N GLY A 30 17.02 0.21 3.77
CA GLY A 30 15.77 0.89 4.14
C GLY A 30 14.51 0.03 3.99
N ILE A 31 14.63 -1.20 3.52
CA ILE A 31 13.53 -2.19 3.45
C ILE A 31 13.86 -3.29 4.46
N ARG A 32 13.00 -3.54 5.44
CA ARG A 32 13.29 -4.53 6.49
C ARG A 32 12.11 -5.42 6.81
N ALA A 33 12.41 -6.69 7.11
CA ALA A 33 11.45 -7.55 7.78
C ALA A 33 11.41 -7.15 9.25
N ARG A 34 10.22 -7.13 9.85
CA ARG A 34 10.02 -6.82 11.27
C ARG A 34 9.39 -8.00 11.99
N ARG A 35 9.76 -8.20 13.25
CA ARG A 35 9.16 -9.20 14.12
C ARG A 35 7.89 -8.62 14.74
N GLY A 36 6.78 -9.35 14.64
CA GLY A 36 5.55 -8.98 15.36
C GLY A 36 5.69 -9.20 16.88
N MET A 37 4.98 -8.40 17.69
CA MET A 37 5.08 -8.46 19.16
C MET A 37 4.84 -9.85 19.75
N VAL A 38 3.92 -10.64 19.18
CA VAL A 38 3.57 -11.98 19.65
C VAL A 38 4.19 -13.11 18.82
N GLN A 39 5.04 -12.76 17.84
CA GLN A 39 5.62 -13.74 16.92
C GLN A 39 6.78 -14.49 17.59
N SER A 40 6.79 -15.82 17.51
CA SER A 40 7.91 -16.62 18.00
C SER A 40 9.19 -16.37 17.17
N ALA A 41 10.35 -16.70 17.73
CA ALA A 41 11.62 -16.55 17.01
C ALA A 41 11.71 -17.45 15.76
N ALA A 42 11.05 -18.62 15.78
CA ALA A 42 11.01 -19.54 14.66
C ALA A 42 10.15 -18.99 13.51
N GLU A 43 8.90 -18.58 13.82
CA GLU A 43 8.01 -17.98 12.83
C GLU A 43 8.61 -16.71 12.20
N TYR A 44 9.30 -15.91 13.01
CA TYR A 44 9.99 -14.73 12.52
C TYR A 44 11.15 -15.07 11.58
N TYR A 45 11.93 -16.11 11.89
CA TYR A 45 13.01 -16.57 11.02
C TYR A 45 12.47 -17.04 9.67
N ASP A 46 11.38 -17.82 9.67
CA ASP A 46 10.76 -18.33 8.45
C ASP A 46 10.18 -17.19 7.60
N HIS A 47 9.48 -16.23 8.23
CA HIS A 47 9.01 -14.99 7.58
C HIS A 47 10.16 -14.21 6.94
N MET A 48 11.26 -14.00 7.68
CA MET A 48 12.42 -13.26 7.20
C MET A 48 13.09 -13.97 6.02
N LEU A 49 13.18 -15.31 6.05
CA LEU A 49 13.72 -16.10 4.95
C LEU A 49 12.87 -16.01 3.68
N GLU A 50 11.54 -16.12 3.80
CA GLU A 50 10.65 -16.00 2.64
C GLU A 50 10.61 -14.57 2.09
N THR A 51 10.64 -13.56 2.96
CA THR A 51 10.75 -12.15 2.54
C THR A 51 12.04 -11.93 1.76
N ARG A 52 13.18 -12.47 2.24
CA ARG A 52 14.45 -12.44 1.51
C ARG A 52 14.35 -13.10 0.13
N ARG A 53 13.75 -14.28 0.06
CA ARG A 53 13.56 -15.01 -1.22
C ARG A 53 12.72 -14.21 -2.20
N ALA A 54 11.63 -13.60 -1.72
CA ALA A 54 10.76 -12.76 -2.54
C ALA A 54 11.49 -11.50 -3.04
N ILE A 55 12.21 -10.79 -2.16
CA ILE A 55 13.00 -9.60 -2.51
C ILE A 55 14.10 -9.94 -3.52
N THR A 56 14.87 -11.00 -3.29
CA THR A 56 15.90 -11.46 -4.24
C THR A 56 15.29 -11.78 -5.60
N ARG A 57 14.09 -12.37 -5.63
CA ARG A 57 13.41 -12.68 -6.89
C ARG A 57 12.96 -11.42 -7.62
N LEU A 58 12.38 -10.45 -6.93
CA LEU A 58 12.03 -9.15 -7.50
C LEU A 58 13.28 -8.42 -8.02
N ASP A 59 14.37 -8.42 -7.26
CA ASP A 59 15.64 -7.77 -7.63
C ASP A 59 16.32 -8.43 -8.84
N SER A 60 16.00 -9.69 -9.14
CA SER A 60 16.58 -10.41 -10.28
C SER A 60 16.12 -9.91 -11.66
N LYS A 61 15.15 -8.99 -11.71
CA LYS A 61 14.59 -8.44 -12.94
C LYS A 61 14.53 -6.90 -12.90
N PRO A 62 14.54 -6.22 -14.07
CA PRO A 62 14.72 -4.76 -14.13
C PRO A 62 13.64 -3.94 -13.42
N VAL A 63 12.36 -4.28 -13.55
CA VAL A 63 11.26 -3.52 -12.93
C VAL A 63 11.33 -3.66 -11.42
N GLY A 64 11.42 -4.90 -10.92
CA GLY A 64 11.57 -5.15 -9.48
C GLY A 64 12.83 -4.53 -8.88
N SER A 65 13.99 -4.65 -9.54
CA SER A 65 15.24 -4.04 -9.07
C SER A 65 15.15 -2.51 -8.99
N ARG A 66 14.54 -1.87 -10.00
CA ARG A 66 14.34 -0.43 -10.03
C ARG A 66 13.37 0.03 -8.93
N MET A 67 12.24 -0.66 -8.77
CA MET A 67 11.27 -0.38 -7.71
C MET A 67 11.92 -0.43 -6.32
N LEU A 68 12.67 -1.50 -6.03
CA LEU A 68 13.35 -1.68 -4.74
C LEU A 68 14.43 -0.61 -4.50
N SER A 69 15.17 -0.24 -5.55
CA SER A 69 16.18 0.81 -5.48
C SER A 69 15.57 2.19 -5.22
N GLU A 70 14.49 2.53 -5.91
CA GLU A 70 13.77 3.81 -5.73
C GLU A 70 13.15 3.87 -4.32
N LEU A 71 12.48 2.81 -3.86
CA LEU A 71 11.99 2.69 -2.48
C LEU A 71 13.09 2.90 -1.45
N ASN A 72 14.24 2.24 -1.62
CA ASN A 72 15.36 2.37 -0.71
C ASN A 72 15.93 3.80 -0.70
N SER A 73 16.03 4.43 -1.88
CA SER A 73 16.54 5.81 -2.02
C SER A 73 15.68 6.85 -1.31
N ARG A 74 14.38 6.58 -1.14
CA ARG A 74 13.42 7.46 -0.46
C ARG A 74 13.51 7.41 1.06
N THR A 75 14.29 6.49 1.65
CA THR A 75 14.33 6.24 3.10
C THR A 75 14.52 7.51 3.93
N SER A 76 15.52 8.34 3.60
CA SER A 76 15.79 9.57 4.35
C SER A 76 14.72 10.65 4.14
N THR A 77 13.96 10.60 3.05
CA THR A 77 12.87 11.55 2.80
C THR A 77 11.61 11.19 3.59
N VAL A 78 11.24 9.90 3.60
CA VAL A 78 9.96 9.46 4.18
C VAL A 78 10.09 8.94 5.62
N SER A 79 11.31 8.71 6.08
CA SER A 79 11.67 8.35 7.45
C SER A 79 12.93 9.13 7.84
N PRO A 80 12.83 10.47 7.97
CA PRO A 80 13.98 11.31 8.27
C PRO A 80 14.62 10.88 9.60
N PRO A 81 15.96 10.96 9.73
CA PRO A 81 16.62 10.64 10.97
C PRO A 81 16.08 11.52 12.12
N THR A 82 15.86 10.87 13.25
CA THR A 82 15.46 11.46 14.54
C THR A 82 16.27 10.75 15.63
N ASP A 83 16.39 11.37 16.79
CA ASP A 83 17.14 10.81 17.94
C ASP A 83 16.58 9.47 18.45
N ARG A 84 15.37 9.08 17.99
CA ARG A 84 14.73 7.80 18.31
C ARG A 84 15.22 6.64 17.43
N HIS A 85 15.95 6.91 16.35
CA HIS A 85 16.49 5.87 15.49
C HIS A 85 17.86 5.43 15.97
N ASN A 86 18.00 4.13 16.18
CA ASN A 86 19.26 3.51 16.58
C ASN A 86 19.44 2.18 15.84
N ALA A 87 20.48 1.43 16.20
CA ALA A 87 20.76 0.13 15.60
C ALA A 87 19.59 -0.87 15.71
N TYR A 88 18.68 -0.70 16.67
CA TYR A 88 17.49 -1.52 16.89
C TYR A 88 16.24 -1.00 16.15
N THR A 89 16.16 0.31 15.90
CA THR A 89 15.06 1.01 15.20
C THR A 89 15.54 1.79 13.96
N PRO A 90 16.12 1.11 12.96
CA PRO A 90 16.71 1.79 11.80
C PRO A 90 15.65 2.52 10.96
N ASN A 91 16.05 3.65 10.37
CA ASN A 91 15.28 4.36 9.36
C ASN A 91 14.93 3.41 8.20
N THR A 92 13.67 3.43 7.80
CA THR A 92 13.15 2.53 6.76
C THR A 92 12.06 3.22 5.97
N SER A 93 12.08 3.04 4.65
CA SER A 93 10.94 3.37 3.81
C SER A 93 9.85 2.29 3.87
N VAL A 94 10.22 1.03 4.15
CA VAL A 94 9.28 -0.10 4.20
C VAL A 94 9.62 -1.06 5.34
N ASP A 95 8.60 -1.38 6.13
CA ASP A 95 8.64 -2.42 7.16
C ASP A 95 7.68 -3.55 6.81
N ILE A 96 8.20 -4.78 6.72
CA ILE A 96 7.47 -5.97 6.27
C ILE A 96 7.25 -6.90 7.46
N TYR A 97 6.02 -6.99 7.93
CA TYR A 97 5.58 -7.88 8.99
C TYR A 97 4.94 -9.15 8.42
N ALA A 98 4.98 -10.24 9.17
CA ALA A 98 4.21 -11.42 8.84
C ALA A 98 2.70 -11.12 8.95
N HIS A 99 1.89 -11.84 8.18
CA HIS A 99 0.44 -11.83 8.30
C HIS A 99 -0.13 -13.24 8.47
N ASP A 100 -1.16 -13.37 9.29
CA ASP A 100 -1.78 -14.62 9.70
C ASP A 100 -3.02 -14.94 8.85
N ARG A 101 -2.82 -15.12 7.53
CA ARG A 101 -3.76 -15.78 6.60
C ARG A 101 -4.94 -14.96 6.08
N ARG A 102 -4.87 -13.62 6.05
CA ARG A 102 -5.89 -12.78 5.36
C ARG A 102 -5.37 -12.06 4.10
N GLY A 103 -4.29 -12.56 3.52
CA GLY A 103 -3.68 -12.02 2.32
C GLY A 103 -2.54 -11.04 2.58
N HIS A 104 -2.18 -10.29 1.56
CA HIS A 104 -1.18 -9.23 1.64
C HIS A 104 -1.89 -7.90 1.90
N HIS A 105 -1.24 -6.97 2.62
CA HIS A 105 -1.82 -5.67 2.91
C HIS A 105 -0.75 -4.60 3.06
N HIS A 106 -1.04 -3.40 2.59
CA HIS A 106 -0.20 -2.22 2.72
C HIS A 106 -0.94 -1.11 3.49
N ALA A 107 -0.19 -0.35 4.28
CA ALA A 107 -0.64 0.93 4.79
C ALA A 107 0.52 1.94 4.86
N PRO A 108 0.26 3.25 4.65
CA PRO A 108 1.18 4.29 5.09
C PRO A 108 1.42 4.19 6.61
N ARG A 109 2.68 4.33 7.02
CA ARG A 109 3.06 4.29 8.42
C ARG A 109 2.65 5.59 9.09
N THR A 110 1.91 5.51 10.20
CA THR A 110 1.53 6.65 11.02
C THR A 110 1.99 6.43 12.46
N THR A 111 1.94 7.49 13.27
CA THR A 111 2.20 7.40 14.70
C THR A 111 1.15 6.55 15.41
N MET A 112 1.60 5.59 16.21
CA MET A 112 0.71 4.74 17.01
C MET A 112 -0.01 5.49 18.15
N PHE A 113 0.56 6.61 18.62
CA PHE A 113 0.08 7.31 19.82
C PHE A 113 -0.56 8.67 19.52
N GLY A 114 -0.99 8.89 18.27
CA GLY A 114 -1.70 10.09 17.83
C GLY A 114 -3.21 9.92 17.86
N GLY A 115 -3.95 11.01 18.07
CA GLY A 115 -5.38 11.05 17.77
C GLY A 115 -5.65 10.88 16.27
N ALA A 116 -6.90 10.60 15.90
CA ALA A 116 -7.31 10.33 14.51
C ALA A 116 -6.88 11.44 13.53
N ASP A 117 -6.89 12.70 13.97
CA ASP A 117 -6.52 13.84 13.12
C ASP A 117 -5.03 13.90 12.81
N LEU A 118 -4.18 13.56 13.79
CA LEU A 118 -2.73 13.48 13.60
C LEU A 118 -2.40 12.32 12.66
N GLN A 119 -2.98 11.14 12.90
CA GLN A 119 -2.78 9.98 12.03
C GLN A 119 -3.25 10.27 10.59
N ALA A 120 -4.40 10.92 10.42
CA ALA A 120 -4.88 11.35 9.11
C ALA A 120 -3.91 12.34 8.44
N ALA A 121 -3.38 13.31 9.17
CA ALA A 121 -2.42 14.29 8.64
C ALA A 121 -1.09 13.65 8.21
N GLU A 122 -0.61 12.65 8.95
CA GLU A 122 0.58 11.87 8.56
C GLU A 122 0.30 10.98 7.36
N ALA A 123 -0.84 10.29 7.35
CA ALA A 123 -1.24 9.44 6.22
C ALA A 123 -1.39 10.25 4.93
N ARG A 124 -1.90 11.50 4.99
CA ARG A 124 -2.03 12.42 3.84
C ARG A 124 -0.76 12.55 3.02
N MET A 125 0.41 12.44 3.64
CA MET A 125 1.69 12.55 2.96
C MET A 125 1.86 11.50 1.86
N ALA A 126 1.22 10.34 1.98
CA ALA A 126 1.28 9.24 1.01
C ALA A 126 0.46 9.48 -0.26
N TYR A 127 -0.51 10.40 -0.22
CA TYR A 127 -1.54 10.51 -1.23
C TYR A 127 -1.36 11.74 -2.11
N ARG A 128 -1.83 11.63 -3.34
CA ARG A 128 -1.97 12.78 -4.23
C ARG A 128 -3.28 13.50 -3.97
N TYR A 129 -3.29 14.79 -4.30
CA TYR A 129 -4.49 15.60 -4.23
C TYR A 129 -4.46 16.65 -5.34
N LYS A 130 -5.57 16.79 -6.08
CA LYS A 130 -5.72 17.76 -7.20
C LYS A 130 -4.62 17.62 -8.27
N GLY A 131 -4.16 16.40 -8.55
CA GLY A 131 -3.09 16.13 -9.50
C GLY A 131 -1.69 16.43 -9.01
N VAL A 132 -1.54 16.79 -7.73
CA VAL A 132 -0.24 17.11 -7.13
C VAL A 132 0.13 15.98 -6.17
N SER A 133 1.31 15.42 -6.36
CA SER A 133 1.85 14.40 -5.46
C SER A 133 2.11 14.99 -4.07
N GLY A 134 1.79 14.23 -3.04
CA GLY A 134 2.21 14.52 -1.67
C GLY A 134 3.74 14.38 -1.49
N PRO A 135 4.26 14.73 -0.29
CA PRO A 135 5.68 14.61 0.02
C PRO A 135 6.17 13.15 0.12
N GLY A 136 5.25 12.19 0.27
CA GLY A 136 5.50 10.76 0.43
C GLY A 136 5.55 10.31 1.89
N GLN A 137 5.24 9.03 2.13
CA GLN A 137 5.24 8.43 3.47
C GLN A 137 5.87 7.04 3.48
N ALA A 138 6.54 6.70 4.60
CA ALA A 138 7.02 5.35 4.84
C ALA A 138 5.84 4.37 4.92
N SER A 139 6.09 3.08 4.71
CA SER A 139 5.03 2.07 4.61
C SER A 139 5.23 0.93 5.58
N GLU A 140 4.10 0.34 5.99
CA GLU A 140 4.04 -0.98 6.58
C GLU A 140 3.38 -1.95 5.60
N VAL A 141 3.99 -3.11 5.44
CA VAL A 141 3.48 -4.20 4.60
C VAL A 141 3.26 -5.41 5.49
N LYS A 142 2.08 -6.01 5.39
CA LYS A 142 1.77 -7.33 5.95
C LYS A 142 1.89 -8.34 4.82
N PHE A 143 2.84 -9.25 4.97
CA PHE A 143 3.17 -10.24 3.95
C PHE A 143 2.84 -11.64 4.48
N ASP A 144 1.85 -12.29 3.86
CA ASP A 144 1.61 -13.71 4.05
C ASP A 144 2.58 -14.55 3.21
N ALA A 145 3.72 -14.88 3.80
CA ALA A 145 4.74 -15.73 3.20
C ALA A 145 4.27 -17.17 2.91
N PHE A 146 3.12 -17.59 3.44
CA PHE A 146 2.59 -18.95 3.37
C PHE A 146 1.17 -19.02 2.84
N ALA A 147 0.68 -17.95 2.19
CA ALA A 147 -0.69 -17.84 1.72
C ALA A 147 -1.11 -19.13 0.98
N THR A 148 -2.26 -19.66 1.34
CA THR A 148 -2.90 -20.80 0.69
C THR A 148 -4.08 -20.29 -0.12
N ASN A 149 -4.56 -21.03 -1.12
CA ASN A 149 -5.86 -20.70 -1.71
C ASN A 149 -6.99 -21.06 -0.73
N ASP A 150 -8.22 -20.66 -1.06
CA ASP A 150 -9.44 -20.97 -0.28
C ASP A 150 -9.71 -22.48 -0.09
N ARG A 151 -8.93 -23.35 -0.75
CA ARG A 151 -9.01 -24.82 -0.63
C ARG A 151 -7.91 -25.43 0.26
N GLY A 152 -7.05 -24.61 0.86
CA GLY A 152 -5.98 -25.05 1.74
C GLY A 152 -4.75 -25.63 1.02
N ASP A 153 -4.70 -25.55 -0.32
CA ASP A 153 -3.53 -25.96 -1.08
C ASP A 153 -2.45 -24.87 -1.05
N ALA A 154 -1.19 -25.28 -1.02
CA ALA A 154 -0.04 -24.39 -1.21
C ALA A 154 -0.06 -23.80 -2.64
N PHE A 155 -0.84 -22.74 -2.85
CA PHE A 155 -1.14 -22.20 -4.17
C PHE A 155 -0.01 -21.37 -4.79
N VAL A 156 1.13 -21.27 -4.12
CA VAL A 156 2.05 -20.17 -4.38
C VAL A 156 3.43 -20.74 -4.61
N GLY A 157 3.75 -21.01 -5.88
CA GLY A 157 5.16 -21.17 -6.25
C GLY A 157 5.95 -19.90 -5.87
N PRO A 158 7.29 -19.99 -5.69
CA PRO A 158 8.11 -18.84 -5.26
C PRO A 158 7.90 -17.56 -6.08
N GLN A 159 7.55 -17.71 -7.36
CA GLN A 159 7.19 -16.62 -8.27
C GLN A 159 5.94 -15.85 -7.81
N ARG A 160 4.86 -16.55 -7.48
CA ARG A 160 3.59 -15.92 -7.09
C ARG A 160 3.72 -15.21 -5.74
N ARG A 161 4.55 -15.71 -4.82
CA ARG A 161 4.85 -15.04 -3.53
C ARG A 161 5.62 -13.74 -3.76
N ALA A 162 6.60 -13.77 -4.65
CA ALA A 162 7.35 -12.58 -5.04
C ALA A 162 6.43 -11.53 -5.69
N ILE A 163 5.48 -11.93 -6.55
CA ILE A 163 4.48 -11.02 -7.11
C ILE A 163 3.51 -10.49 -6.05
N GLY A 164 3.06 -11.33 -5.11
CA GLY A 164 2.20 -10.90 -4.00
C GLY A 164 2.86 -9.84 -3.12
N LEU A 165 4.13 -10.07 -2.72
CA LEU A 165 4.91 -9.03 -2.05
C LEU A 165 5.16 -7.81 -2.97
N GLY A 166 5.44 -8.07 -4.25
CA GLY A 166 5.66 -7.04 -5.25
C GLY A 166 4.48 -6.08 -5.41
N HIS A 167 3.25 -6.59 -5.34
CA HIS A 167 2.02 -5.81 -5.33
C HIS A 167 1.99 -4.82 -4.15
N GLU A 168 2.23 -5.29 -2.93
CA GLU A 168 2.30 -4.40 -1.76
C GLU A 168 3.46 -3.40 -1.83
N LEU A 169 4.58 -3.80 -2.43
CA LEU A 169 5.71 -2.91 -2.64
C LEU A 169 5.44 -1.87 -3.72
N VAL A 170 4.54 -2.12 -4.68
CA VAL A 170 4.04 -1.09 -5.59
C VAL A 170 3.21 -0.07 -4.81
N HIS A 171 2.31 -0.49 -3.92
CA HIS A 171 1.62 0.47 -3.03
C HIS A 171 2.61 1.25 -2.17
N ALA A 172 3.61 0.59 -1.58
CA ALA A 172 4.66 1.27 -0.82
C ALA A 172 5.44 2.26 -1.67
N TRP A 173 5.75 1.92 -2.93
CA TRP A 173 6.42 2.83 -3.85
C TRP A 173 5.54 4.04 -4.13
N ARG A 174 4.25 3.85 -4.42
CA ARG A 174 3.28 4.94 -4.65
C ARG A 174 3.15 5.84 -3.43
N ALA A 175 2.98 5.26 -2.25
CA ALA A 175 2.93 5.99 -0.97
C ALA A 175 4.22 6.78 -0.71
N SER A 176 5.39 6.18 -0.96
CA SER A 176 6.67 6.86 -0.76
C SER A 176 6.91 8.03 -1.71
N HIS A 177 6.16 8.13 -2.81
CA HIS A 177 6.20 9.23 -3.77
C HIS A 177 5.00 10.18 -3.64
N GLY A 178 4.11 9.98 -2.67
CA GLY A 178 2.93 10.81 -2.49
C GLY A 178 1.91 10.65 -3.62
N MET A 179 1.86 9.47 -4.25
CA MET A 179 1.06 9.22 -5.45
C MET A 179 -0.13 8.28 -5.24
N ALA A 180 -0.31 7.73 -4.04
CA ALA A 180 -1.45 6.87 -3.77
C ALA A 180 -2.77 7.65 -3.91
N VAL A 181 -3.86 6.95 -4.25
CA VAL A 181 -5.21 7.54 -4.30
C VAL A 181 -5.69 7.78 -2.87
N SER A 182 -6.08 9.01 -2.55
CA SER A 182 -6.51 9.36 -1.20
C SER A 182 -7.88 8.74 -0.89
N PRO A 183 -8.03 7.95 0.18
CA PRO A 183 -9.36 7.64 0.68
C PRO A 183 -9.97 8.88 1.35
N PRO A 184 -11.31 8.96 1.47
CA PRO A 184 -11.99 10.13 2.01
C PRO A 184 -11.58 10.49 3.44
N GLU A 185 -11.38 9.49 4.31
CA GLU A 185 -11.10 9.70 5.74
C GLU A 185 -9.79 10.43 6.05
N VAL A 186 -8.81 10.33 5.16
CA VAL A 186 -7.52 11.02 5.29
C VAL A 186 -7.47 12.26 4.41
N SER A 187 -8.41 12.46 3.48
CA SER A 187 -8.38 13.59 2.55
C SER A 187 -8.53 14.96 3.24
N MET A 188 -8.23 16.03 2.49
CA MET A 188 -8.53 17.41 2.90
C MET A 188 -10.04 17.66 3.04
N ASP A 189 -10.86 16.84 2.38
CA ASP A 189 -12.31 16.94 2.32
C ASP A 189 -12.99 16.03 3.38
N ARG A 190 -12.24 15.43 4.32
CA ARG A 190 -12.74 14.41 5.28
C ARG A 190 -13.88 14.86 6.20
N HIS A 191 -14.06 16.18 6.37
CA HIS A 191 -15.12 16.77 7.19
C HIS A 191 -16.24 17.40 6.35
N GLU A 192 -16.21 17.21 5.03
CA GLU A 192 -17.23 17.74 4.14
C GLU A 192 -18.60 17.13 4.49
N PRO A 193 -19.62 17.97 4.81
CA PRO A 193 -20.95 17.48 5.14
C PRO A 193 -21.55 16.55 4.09
N LEU A 194 -21.15 16.73 2.82
CA LEU A 194 -21.58 15.95 1.65
C LEU A 194 -21.18 14.47 1.71
N LEU A 195 -20.25 14.08 2.58
CA LEU A 195 -19.83 12.68 2.75
C LEU A 195 -20.80 11.87 3.65
N HIS A 196 -21.64 12.54 4.44
CA HIS A 196 -22.49 11.89 5.45
C HIS A 196 -23.89 11.45 5.01
N PRO A 197 -24.56 12.07 4.02
CA PRO A 197 -25.88 11.64 3.58
C PRO A 197 -25.88 10.18 3.13
N THR A 198 -27.00 9.49 3.36
CA THR A 198 -27.22 8.10 2.97
C THR A 198 -28.25 7.99 1.84
N ASN A 199 -28.08 7.00 0.98
CA ASN A 199 -29.11 6.64 -0.01
C ASN A 199 -30.29 5.89 0.65
N GLU A 200 -31.28 5.53 -0.16
CA GLU A 200 -32.48 4.77 0.25
C GLU A 200 -32.18 3.38 0.83
N HIS A 201 -30.96 2.87 0.62
CA HIS A 201 -30.47 1.60 1.15
C HIS A 201 -29.56 1.76 2.38
N GLY A 202 -29.43 2.98 2.91
CA GLY A 202 -28.62 3.27 4.09
C GLY A 202 -27.10 3.33 3.86
N GLN A 203 -26.64 3.31 2.61
CA GLN A 203 -25.21 3.48 2.29
C GLN A 203 -24.85 4.96 2.26
N SER A 204 -23.79 5.36 2.96
CA SER A 204 -23.35 6.76 2.94
C SER A 204 -22.56 7.09 1.67
N ALA A 205 -22.56 8.36 1.28
CA ALA A 205 -21.69 8.85 0.21
C ALA A 205 -20.21 8.56 0.49
N LYS A 206 -19.79 8.63 1.76
CA LYS A 206 -18.44 8.26 2.19
C LYS A 206 -18.12 6.80 1.86
N ASP A 207 -19.02 5.85 2.13
CA ASP A 207 -18.76 4.42 1.94
C ASP A 207 -18.60 4.07 0.46
N ILE A 208 -19.46 4.64 -0.39
CA ILE A 208 -19.38 4.49 -1.85
C ILE A 208 -18.06 5.07 -2.36
N LEU A 209 -17.71 6.28 -1.91
CA LEU A 209 -16.49 6.95 -2.31
C LEU A 209 -15.24 6.19 -1.85
N ASP A 210 -15.22 5.69 -0.61
CA ASP A 210 -14.10 4.90 -0.07
C ASP A 210 -13.86 3.63 -0.90
N MET A 211 -14.92 2.88 -1.22
CA MET A 211 -14.80 1.71 -2.11
C MET A 211 -14.25 2.10 -3.49
N GLY A 212 -14.76 3.18 -4.08
CA GLY A 212 -14.28 3.69 -5.37
C GLY A 212 -12.80 4.07 -5.34
N MET A 213 -12.35 4.76 -4.29
CA MET A 213 -10.96 5.19 -4.13
C MET A 213 -10.02 4.00 -3.89
N ARG A 214 -10.43 3.01 -3.09
CA ARG A 214 -9.69 1.76 -2.90
C ARG A 214 -9.52 1.01 -4.22
N LEU A 215 -10.60 0.79 -4.97
CA LEU A 215 -10.53 0.11 -6.26
C LEU A 215 -9.67 0.89 -7.28
N LYS A 216 -9.73 2.21 -7.27
CA LYS A 216 -8.87 3.05 -8.11
C LYS A 216 -7.39 2.84 -7.79
N GLU A 217 -7.02 2.87 -6.51
CA GLU A 217 -5.65 2.60 -6.06
C GLU A 217 -5.16 1.22 -6.54
N GLU A 218 -6.02 0.21 -6.44
CA GLU A 218 -5.74 -1.15 -6.89
C GLU A 218 -5.58 -1.25 -8.41
N PHE A 219 -6.43 -0.58 -9.19
CA PHE A 219 -6.30 -0.57 -10.64
C PHE A 219 -4.99 0.06 -11.10
N GLU A 220 -4.55 1.13 -10.44
CA GLU A 220 -3.27 1.75 -10.76
C GLU A 220 -2.08 0.90 -10.29
N THR A 221 -2.17 0.25 -9.13
CA THR A 221 -1.15 -0.67 -8.64
C THR A 221 -1.01 -1.90 -9.52
N VAL A 222 -2.12 -2.49 -9.96
CA VAL A 222 -2.10 -3.63 -10.89
C VAL A 222 -1.59 -3.20 -12.27
N GLY A 223 -1.83 -1.96 -12.67
CA GLY A 223 -1.55 -1.46 -14.02
C GLY A 223 -2.70 -1.71 -15.00
N LEU A 224 -3.94 -1.69 -14.50
CA LEU A 224 -5.18 -1.65 -15.30
C LEU A 224 -5.54 -0.22 -15.72
N GLU A 225 -5.09 0.77 -14.96
CA GLU A 225 -5.25 2.18 -15.26
C GLU A 225 -3.94 2.93 -15.02
N PRO A 226 -3.55 3.91 -15.87
CA PRO A 226 -2.35 4.69 -15.63
C PRO A 226 -2.56 5.69 -14.49
N THR A 227 -1.53 5.92 -13.67
CA THR A 227 -1.53 7.06 -12.76
C THR A 227 -1.50 8.37 -13.55
N PRO A 228 -2.37 9.35 -13.20
CA PRO A 228 -2.38 10.65 -13.86
C PRO A 228 -1.00 11.31 -13.87
N ARG A 229 -0.70 12.03 -14.97
CA ARG A 229 0.56 12.77 -15.16
C ARG A 229 1.85 11.94 -15.11
N MET A 230 1.76 10.61 -14.99
CA MET A 230 2.89 9.68 -14.98
C MET A 230 2.97 8.80 -16.25
N ARG A 231 2.12 9.04 -17.26
CA ARG A 231 2.02 8.21 -18.49
C ARG A 231 3.32 8.03 -19.27
N HIS A 232 4.32 8.91 -19.09
CA HIS A 232 5.62 8.85 -19.76
C HIS A 232 6.80 8.67 -18.79
N ARG A 233 6.52 8.42 -17.51
CA ARG A 233 7.53 8.18 -16.48
C ARG A 233 7.44 6.72 -16.06
N PHE A 234 8.56 6.17 -15.58
CA PHE A 234 8.52 4.84 -15.00
C PHE A 234 7.63 4.83 -13.76
N GLN A 235 6.79 3.82 -13.69
CA GLN A 235 6.00 3.47 -12.53
C GLN A 235 5.94 1.94 -12.47
N PRO A 236 6.35 1.32 -11.35
CA PRO A 236 6.17 -0.10 -11.19
C PRO A 236 4.68 -0.44 -11.05
N THR A 237 4.27 -1.56 -11.62
CA THR A 237 2.92 -2.12 -11.47
C THR A 237 3.02 -3.62 -11.31
N GLU A 238 2.00 -4.25 -10.72
CA GLU A 238 1.94 -5.72 -10.64
C GLU A 238 2.06 -6.33 -12.05
N ASN A 239 1.38 -5.78 -13.06
CA ASN A 239 1.45 -6.32 -14.42
C ASN A 239 2.84 -6.22 -15.05
N LEU A 240 3.61 -5.16 -14.77
CA LEU A 240 5.01 -5.08 -15.21
C LEU A 240 5.89 -6.14 -14.53
N LEU A 241 5.71 -6.34 -13.21
CA LEU A 241 6.41 -7.41 -12.47
C LEU A 241 6.02 -8.80 -12.98
N ARG A 242 4.73 -9.04 -13.24
CA ARG A 242 4.23 -10.30 -13.80
C ARG A 242 4.85 -10.56 -15.16
N HIS A 243 4.90 -9.56 -16.03
CA HIS A 243 5.46 -9.67 -17.37
C HIS A 243 6.93 -10.12 -17.35
N GLU A 244 7.80 -9.46 -16.56
CA GLU A 244 9.22 -9.84 -16.49
C GLU A 244 9.48 -11.20 -15.82
N HIS A 245 8.48 -11.75 -15.14
CA HIS A 245 8.49 -13.08 -14.53
C HIS A 245 7.70 -14.14 -15.32
N GLY A 246 7.24 -13.84 -16.54
CA GLY A 246 6.55 -14.79 -17.42
C GLY A 246 5.14 -15.18 -16.95
N LEU A 247 4.49 -14.32 -16.17
CA LEU A 247 3.14 -14.52 -15.66
C LEU A 247 2.13 -13.70 -16.47
N THR A 248 0.96 -14.27 -16.72
CA THR A 248 -0.14 -13.58 -17.40
C THR A 248 -0.55 -12.32 -16.66
N ALA A 249 -0.65 -11.19 -17.36
CA ALA A 249 -1.17 -9.95 -16.81
C ALA A 249 -2.61 -10.12 -16.27
N ARG A 250 -2.90 -9.47 -15.15
CA ARG A 250 -4.28 -9.34 -14.65
C ARG A 250 -5.09 -8.46 -15.60
N ARG A 251 -6.38 -8.76 -15.71
CA ARG A 251 -7.38 -7.98 -16.46
C ARG A 251 -8.47 -7.40 -15.57
N HIS A 252 -8.43 -7.69 -14.28
CA HIS A 252 -9.36 -7.25 -13.25
C HIS A 252 -8.69 -7.38 -11.88
N TYR A 253 -9.22 -6.67 -10.88
CA TYR A 253 -8.86 -6.82 -9.48
C TYR A 253 -10.10 -7.25 -8.69
N SER A 254 -10.04 -8.41 -8.04
CA SER A 254 -11.18 -8.99 -7.29
C SER A 254 -12.51 -9.02 -8.04
N GLY A 255 -12.47 -9.21 -9.37
CA GLY A 255 -13.64 -9.20 -10.26
C GLY A 255 -13.98 -7.84 -10.88
N TYR A 256 -13.43 -6.75 -10.34
CA TYR A 256 -13.69 -5.38 -10.80
C TYR A 256 -12.73 -4.94 -11.90
N ARG A 257 -13.20 -4.04 -12.76
CA ARG A 257 -12.44 -3.38 -13.82
C ARG A 257 -12.53 -1.86 -13.68
N PRO A 258 -11.62 -1.08 -14.30
CA PRO A 258 -11.83 0.36 -14.45
C PRO A 258 -13.23 0.65 -14.99
N GLY A 259 -13.94 1.59 -14.35
CA GLY A 259 -15.34 1.93 -14.64
C GLY A 259 -16.40 1.11 -13.88
N SER A 260 -16.03 0.05 -13.15
CA SER A 260 -17.01 -0.76 -12.41
C SER A 260 -17.76 -0.01 -11.31
N MET A 261 -17.25 1.12 -10.83
CA MET A 261 -17.86 1.94 -9.77
C MET A 261 -18.56 3.20 -10.30
N ASP A 262 -18.55 3.45 -11.61
CA ASP A 262 -19.06 4.72 -12.17
C ASP A 262 -20.55 4.93 -11.85
N GLY A 263 -21.35 3.86 -11.90
CA GLY A 263 -22.76 3.90 -11.55
C GLY A 263 -23.01 4.26 -10.09
N ASP A 264 -22.24 3.68 -9.16
CA ASP A 264 -22.38 3.95 -7.73
C ASP A 264 -21.92 5.36 -7.37
N LEU A 265 -20.83 5.83 -7.99
CA LEU A 265 -20.36 7.20 -7.84
C LEU A 265 -21.36 8.22 -8.43
N ASP A 266 -22.05 7.88 -9.51
CA ASP A 266 -23.15 8.70 -10.05
C ASP A 266 -24.38 8.70 -9.12
N VAL A 267 -24.66 7.59 -8.42
CA VAL A 267 -25.70 7.57 -7.38
C VAL A 267 -25.31 8.51 -6.24
N ALA A 268 -24.08 8.40 -5.72
CA ALA A 268 -23.54 9.28 -4.69
C ALA A 268 -23.64 10.75 -5.09
N ASP A 269 -23.31 11.07 -6.34
CA ASP A 269 -23.45 12.40 -6.88
C ASP A 269 -24.90 12.88 -6.88
N ARG A 270 -25.85 12.07 -7.37
CA ARG A 270 -27.26 12.46 -7.49
C ARG A 270 -27.92 12.78 -6.15
N PHE A 271 -27.69 11.98 -5.11
CA PHE A 271 -28.35 12.21 -3.82
C PHE A 271 -27.65 13.26 -2.95
N THR A 272 -26.41 13.64 -3.29
CA THR A 272 -25.68 14.72 -2.59
C THR A 272 -25.74 16.06 -3.33
N ASP A 273 -26.11 16.08 -4.61
CA ASP A 273 -26.21 17.31 -5.40
C ASP A 273 -27.51 18.10 -5.12
N THR A 274 -27.43 19.01 -4.15
CA THR A 274 -28.52 19.90 -3.73
C THR A 274 -28.72 21.12 -4.62
N ARG A 275 -27.96 21.27 -5.72
CA ARG A 275 -28.11 22.40 -6.65
C ARG A 275 -29.49 22.38 -7.31
N SER A 276 -30.13 23.54 -7.43
CA SER A 276 -31.36 23.72 -8.20
C SER A 276 -31.11 23.51 -9.71
N MET A 277 -32.16 23.22 -10.47
CA MET A 277 -32.05 23.10 -11.94
C MET A 277 -31.46 24.37 -12.56
N LYS A 278 -31.85 25.56 -12.09
CA LYS A 278 -31.28 26.82 -12.57
C LYS A 278 -29.77 26.89 -12.30
N GLN A 279 -29.30 26.48 -11.12
CA GLN A 279 -27.87 26.43 -10.80
C GLN A 279 -27.11 25.40 -11.65
N LYS A 280 -27.74 24.26 -11.98
CA LYS A 280 -27.18 23.25 -12.88
C LYS A 280 -27.01 23.77 -14.32
N TYR A 281 -27.90 24.65 -14.78
CA TYR A 281 -27.88 25.21 -16.14
C TYR A 281 -27.12 26.54 -16.28
N TRP A 282 -27.10 27.40 -15.26
CA TRP A 282 -26.62 28.80 -15.37
C TRP A 282 -25.31 29.09 -14.61
N ASP A 283 -24.98 28.36 -13.53
CA ASP A 283 -23.72 28.58 -12.79
C ASP A 283 -22.55 27.85 -13.47
N SER A 284 -22.15 28.38 -14.63
CA SER A 284 -20.97 27.93 -15.40
C SER A 284 -19.65 28.63 -14.99
N PRO A 285 -19.19 28.49 -13.73
CA PRO A 285 -17.74 28.40 -13.50
C PRO A 285 -17.29 27.02 -13.02
N THR A 286 -18.21 26.15 -12.55
CA THR A 286 -17.85 24.78 -12.16
C THR A 286 -18.84 23.75 -12.73
N PRO A 287 -18.54 23.16 -13.90
CA PRO A 287 -19.41 22.18 -14.55
C PRO A 287 -19.60 20.88 -13.74
N LEU A 288 -18.76 20.66 -12.72
CA LEU A 288 -18.85 19.52 -11.82
C LEU A 288 -19.68 19.86 -10.58
N SER A 289 -20.55 18.92 -10.19
CA SER A 289 -21.17 18.90 -8.87
C SER A 289 -20.12 18.90 -7.74
N PRO A 290 -20.50 19.28 -6.51
CA PRO A 290 -19.59 19.19 -5.36
C PRO A 290 -18.99 17.79 -5.18
N MET A 291 -19.78 16.72 -5.30
CA MET A 291 -19.29 15.35 -5.17
C MET A 291 -18.31 14.98 -6.29
N ARG A 292 -18.61 15.30 -7.55
CA ARG A 292 -17.67 15.06 -8.67
C ARG A 292 -16.37 15.84 -8.52
N ARG A 293 -16.40 17.01 -7.86
CA ARG A 293 -15.20 17.77 -7.53
C ARG A 293 -14.35 17.07 -6.47
N ILE A 294 -14.96 16.52 -5.42
CA ILE A 294 -14.27 15.70 -4.43
C ILE A 294 -13.64 14.48 -5.11
N ILE A 295 -14.42 13.71 -5.88
CA ILE A 295 -13.92 12.55 -6.63
C ILE A 295 -12.71 12.93 -7.49
N LYS A 296 -12.82 14.03 -8.26
CA LYS A 296 -11.72 14.52 -9.10
C LYS A 296 -10.50 14.91 -8.29
N ASN A 297 -10.68 15.58 -7.14
CA ASN A 297 -9.56 15.98 -6.28
C ASN A 297 -8.81 14.78 -5.70
N LEU A 298 -9.50 13.67 -5.40
CA LEU A 298 -8.91 12.46 -4.84
C LEU A 298 -8.24 11.57 -5.90
N THR A 299 -8.71 11.65 -7.16
CA THR A 299 -8.29 10.74 -8.23
C THR A 299 -7.31 11.35 -9.23
N ASP A 300 -7.29 12.67 -9.43
CA ASP A 300 -6.26 13.32 -10.26
C ASP A 300 -4.92 13.37 -9.53
#